data_AF-A0A935BK98-F1
#
_entry.id   AF-A0A935BK98-F1
#
_cell.length_a   1.000
_cell.length_b   1.000
_cell.length_c   1.000
_cell.angle_alpha   90.00
_cell.angle_beta   90.00
_cell.angle_gamma   90.00
#
_symmetry.space_group_name_H-M   'P 1'
#
loop_
_entity.id
_entity.type
_entity.pdbx_description
1 polymer ?
#
loop_
_entity_poly.entity_id
_entity_poly.type
_entity_poly.pdbx_seq_one_letter_code
_entity_poly.pdbx_strand_id
1 'polypeptide(L)'
;MRQASVTDLSRLAEQRPAFISVCIDEQMMHLAMNRCQLVARREEDALWFIKRGAPAAAMLELFGMYELEYRRLRQAASVETKRGRSPKLDNQTHHEVIRYWHRNQGHPDHISRFKALSEAFPDASFAALWSAIRGSANA
;
A
#
# COMPACT_ATOMS: atom_id res chain seq x y z
N MET A 1 -20.20 41.22 -4.14
CA MET A 1 -19.84 42.22 -3.11
C MET A 1 -19.85 43.63 -3.70
N ARG A 2 -21.01 44.26 -3.90
CA ARG A 2 -21.10 45.67 -4.30
C ARG A 2 -22.27 46.30 -3.55
N GLN A 3 -22.00 47.40 -2.85
CA GLN A 3 -22.84 48.16 -1.90
C GLN A 3 -22.67 47.79 -0.41
N ALA A 4 -21.48 48.06 0.13
CA ALA A 4 -21.33 48.37 1.57
C ALA A 4 -21.22 49.89 1.70
N SER A 5 -21.90 50.50 2.69
CA SER A 5 -21.81 51.94 2.94
C SER A 5 -20.42 52.30 3.50
N VAL A 6 -19.97 53.53 3.25
CA VAL A 6 -18.64 54.01 3.72
C VAL A 6 -18.50 53.88 5.24
N THR A 7 -19.59 54.05 5.97
CA THR A 7 -19.64 53.93 7.43
C THR A 7 -19.46 52.48 7.90
N ASP A 8 -19.98 51.50 7.15
CA ASP A 8 -19.79 50.08 7.45
C ASP A 8 -18.36 49.62 7.15
N LEU A 9 -17.76 50.17 6.07
CA LEU A 9 -16.35 49.94 5.76
C LEU A 9 -15.43 50.52 6.84
N SER A 10 -15.74 51.69 7.39
CA SER A 10 -14.99 52.29 8.52
C SER A 10 -15.10 51.45 9.80
N ARG A 11 -16.29 50.94 10.14
CA ARG A 11 -16.48 50.04 11.29
C ARG A 11 -15.74 48.71 11.13
N LEU A 12 -15.72 48.14 9.92
CA LEU A 12 -14.92 46.95 9.61
C LEU A 12 -13.41 47.24 9.69
N ALA A 13 -12.97 48.44 9.30
CA ALA A 13 -11.58 48.85 9.43
C ALA A 13 -11.15 49.07 10.89
N GLU A 14 -12.06 49.53 11.77
CA GLU A 14 -11.84 49.65 13.22
C GLU A 14 -11.77 48.28 13.93
N GLN A 15 -12.38 47.23 13.36
CA GLN A 15 -12.27 45.85 13.82
C GLN A 15 -10.93 45.16 13.45
N ARG A 16 -9.97 45.90 12.89
CA ARG A 16 -8.63 45.41 12.48
C ARG A 16 -7.89 44.49 13.49
N PRO A 17 -7.97 44.64 14.82
CA PRO A 17 -7.28 43.72 15.72
C PRO A 17 -7.94 42.34 15.88
N ALA A 18 -9.13 42.10 15.30
CA ALA A 18 -9.91 40.87 15.49
C ALA A 18 -9.94 39.93 14.27
N PHE A 19 -9.08 40.13 13.27
CA PHE A 19 -8.96 39.22 12.13
C PHE A 19 -7.75 38.30 12.30
N ILE A 20 -8.00 37.00 12.46
CA ILE A 20 -6.96 35.97 12.34
C ILE A 20 -6.83 35.64 10.86
N SER A 21 -5.71 36.02 10.26
CA SER A 21 -5.33 35.54 8.93
C SER A 21 -4.54 34.25 9.08
N VAL A 22 -5.14 33.14 8.64
CA VAL A 22 -4.41 31.87 8.50
C VAL A 22 -3.91 31.79 7.07
N CYS A 23 -2.60 31.87 6.89
CA CYS A 23 -1.96 31.61 5.60
C CYS A 23 -1.39 30.20 5.63
N ILE A 24 -1.69 29.41 4.59
CA ILE A 24 -1.13 28.08 4.40
C ILE A 24 0.03 28.20 3.40
N ASP A 25 1.19 27.69 3.78
CA ASP A 25 2.27 27.45 2.83
C ASP A 25 1.84 26.31 1.90
N GLU A 26 1.37 26.70 0.71
CA GLU A 26 0.84 25.79 -0.30
C GLU A 26 1.89 24.76 -0.75
N GLN A 27 3.17 25.15 -0.83
CA GLN A 27 4.25 24.24 -1.22
C GLN A 27 4.47 23.17 -0.15
N MET A 28 4.55 23.58 1.11
CA MET A 28 4.70 22.64 2.22
C MET A 28 3.47 21.75 2.40
N MET A 29 2.27 22.28 2.15
CA MET A 29 1.04 21.49 2.16
C MET A 29 1.08 20.41 1.07
N HIS A 30 1.43 20.74 -0.17
CA HIS A 30 1.55 19.76 -1.25
C HIS A 30 2.58 18.67 -0.95
N LEU A 31 3.73 19.04 -0.39
CA LEU A 31 4.73 18.06 0.03
C LEU A 31 4.20 17.13 1.12
N ALA A 32 3.49 17.67 2.12
CA ALA A 32 2.87 16.87 3.17
C ALA A 32 1.79 15.93 2.60
N MET A 33 0.93 16.43 1.70
CA MET A 33 -0.08 15.62 1.02
C MET A 33 0.53 14.47 0.22
N ASN A 34 1.59 14.74 -0.56
CA ASN A 34 2.28 13.70 -1.33
C ASN A 34 2.88 12.62 -0.43
N ARG A 35 3.44 13.00 0.73
CA ARG A 35 3.94 12.04 1.72
C ARG A 35 2.82 11.21 2.32
N CYS A 36 1.71 11.82 2.71
CA CYS A 36 0.54 11.11 3.22
C CYS A 36 -0.03 10.13 2.18
N GLN A 37 -0.11 10.53 0.91
CA GLN A 37 -0.56 9.66 -0.17
C GLN A 37 0.38 8.46 -0.38
N LEU A 38 1.70 8.67 -0.29
CA LEU A 38 2.67 7.58 -0.41
C LEU A 38 2.52 6.56 0.73
N VAL A 39 2.33 7.04 1.96
CA VAL A 39 2.09 6.18 3.13
C VAL A 39 0.77 5.42 2.97
N ALA A 40 -0.30 6.12 2.61
CA ALA A 40 -1.61 5.52 2.40
C ALA A 40 -1.57 4.42 1.32
N ARG A 41 -0.92 4.68 0.18
CA ARG A 41 -0.73 3.67 -0.88
C ARG A 41 0.05 2.45 -0.38
N ARG A 42 1.11 2.67 0.41
CA ARG A 42 1.90 1.57 0.98
C ARG A 42 1.08 0.73 1.97
N GLU A 43 0.23 1.36 2.77
CA GLU A 43 -0.69 0.67 3.70
C GLU A 43 -1.77 -0.12 2.94
N GLU A 44 -2.36 0.49 1.91
CA GLU A 44 -3.32 -0.18 1.02
C GLU A 44 -2.70 -1.42 0.36
N ASP A 45 -1.47 -1.29 -0.12
CA ASP A 45 -0.72 -2.39 -0.71
C ASP A 45 -0.49 -3.49 0.32
N ALA A 46 0.04 -3.17 1.50
CA ALA A 46 0.26 -4.16 2.55
C ALA A 46 -1.03 -4.90 2.94
N LEU A 47 -2.14 -4.17 3.06
CA LEU A 47 -3.46 -4.74 3.36
C LEU A 47 -3.93 -5.68 2.24
N TRP A 48 -3.69 -5.32 0.98
CA TRP A 48 -4.00 -6.16 -0.17
C TRP A 48 -3.25 -7.50 -0.12
N PHE A 49 -1.95 -7.50 0.20
CA PHE A 49 -1.16 -8.74 0.32
C PHE A 49 -1.65 -9.61 1.47
N ILE A 50 -1.98 -9.00 2.62
CA ILE A 50 -2.52 -9.72 3.78
C ILE A 50 -3.85 -10.39 3.44
N LYS A 51 -4.75 -9.68 2.75
CA LYS A 51 -6.03 -10.24 2.30
C LYS A 51 -5.85 -11.41 1.33
N ARG A 52 -4.80 -11.39 0.51
CA ARG A 52 -4.41 -12.51 -0.36
C ARG A 52 -3.65 -13.64 0.35
N GLY A 53 -3.47 -13.56 1.66
CA GLY A 53 -2.82 -14.59 2.46
C GLY A 53 -1.31 -14.63 2.27
N ALA A 54 -0.67 -13.47 2.08
CA ALA A 54 0.77 -13.38 2.02
C ALA A 54 1.42 -13.87 3.34
N PRO A 55 2.50 -14.67 3.26
CA PRO A 55 3.18 -15.15 4.46
C PRO A 55 3.97 -14.02 5.14
N ALA A 56 4.23 -14.16 6.44
CA ALA A 56 4.98 -13.16 7.21
C ALA A 56 6.35 -12.84 6.61
N ALA A 57 7.05 -13.83 6.05
CA ALA A 57 8.33 -13.65 5.37
C ALA A 57 8.22 -12.71 4.14
N ALA A 58 7.12 -12.80 3.38
CA ALA A 58 6.88 -11.90 2.24
C ALA A 58 6.59 -10.48 2.72
N MET A 59 5.81 -10.33 3.79
CA MET A 59 5.49 -9.03 4.36
C MET A 59 6.72 -8.35 4.96
N LEU A 60 7.61 -9.11 5.60
CA LEU A 60 8.89 -8.60 6.09
C LEU A 60 9.76 -8.10 4.94
N GLU A 61 9.85 -8.86 3.86
CA GLU A 61 10.73 -8.48 2.74
C GLU A 61 10.17 -7.33 1.90
N LEU A 62 8.88 -7.38 1.55
CA LEU A 62 8.28 -6.39 0.64
C LEU A 62 7.95 -5.09 1.37
N PHE A 63 7.59 -5.15 2.65
CA PHE A 63 7.10 -4.00 3.40
C PHE A 63 7.94 -3.65 4.63
N GLY A 64 8.92 -4.48 5.02
CA GLY A 64 9.65 -4.30 6.28
C GLY A 64 8.82 -4.64 7.52
N MET A 65 7.71 -5.35 7.35
CA MET A 65 6.72 -5.59 8.40
C MET A 65 7.13 -6.75 9.31
N TYR A 66 7.30 -6.48 10.61
CA TYR A 66 7.66 -7.49 11.59
C TYR A 66 6.48 -8.39 11.96
N GLU A 67 6.77 -9.55 12.53
CA GLU A 67 5.76 -10.58 12.80
C GLU A 67 4.63 -10.11 13.72
N LEU A 68 4.93 -9.29 14.74
CA LEU A 68 3.92 -8.74 15.65
C LEU A 68 2.95 -7.80 14.92
N GLU A 69 3.48 -6.94 14.06
CA GLU A 69 2.70 -6.01 13.23
C GLU A 69 1.85 -6.76 12.21
N TYR A 70 2.45 -7.74 11.52
CA TYR A 70 1.75 -8.64 10.60
C TYR A 70 0.58 -9.36 11.28
N ARG A 71 0.78 -9.92 12.49
CA ARG A 71 -0.29 -10.59 13.24
C ARG A 71 -1.43 -9.64 13.58
N ARG A 72 -1.13 -8.43 14.04
CA ARG A 72 -2.13 -7.39 14.35
C ARG A 72 -2.92 -7.00 13.11
N LEU A 73 -2.23 -6.70 12.01
CA LEU A 73 -2.87 -6.26 10.78
C LEU A 73 -3.72 -7.38 10.15
N ARG A 74 -3.26 -8.62 10.21
CA ARG A 74 -4.02 -9.80 9.77
C ARG A 74 -5.30 -10.01 10.60
N GLN A 75 -5.21 -9.82 11.92
CA GLN A 75 -6.37 -9.89 12.82
C GLN A 75 -7.38 -8.77 12.51
N ALA A 76 -6.89 -7.55 12.32
CA ALA A 76 -7.72 -6.40 11.96
C ALA A 76 -8.39 -6.56 10.58
N ALA A 77 -7.72 -7.21 9.63
CA ALA A 77 -8.26 -7.51 8.31
C ALA A 77 -9.22 -8.72 8.29
N SER A 78 -9.52 -9.33 9.45
CA SER A 78 -10.37 -10.52 9.59
C SER A 78 -9.99 -11.68 8.66
N VAL A 79 -8.69 -11.80 8.34
CA VAL A 79 -8.20 -12.88 7.48
C VAL A 79 -8.10 -14.15 8.31
N GLU A 80 -9.02 -15.09 8.07
CA GLU A 80 -9.04 -16.36 8.79
C GLU A 80 -7.74 -17.14 8.64
N THR A 81 -7.32 -17.76 9.75
CA THR A 81 -6.18 -18.65 9.73
C THR A 81 -6.60 -20.00 9.18
N LYS A 82 -6.45 -20.19 7.86
CA LYS A 82 -6.45 -21.54 7.29
C LYS A 82 -5.33 -22.34 7.96
N ARG A 83 -5.69 -23.25 8.85
CA ARG A 83 -4.75 -24.16 9.52
C ARG A 83 -4.24 -25.15 8.47
N GLY A 84 -2.91 -25.24 8.32
CA GLY A 84 -2.25 -26.17 7.42
C GLY A 84 -1.24 -25.49 6.48
N ARG A 85 -0.42 -26.31 5.83
CA ARG A 85 0.50 -25.84 4.79
C ARG A 85 -0.33 -25.43 3.56
N SER A 86 0.01 -24.28 2.95
CA SER A 86 -0.60 -23.93 1.66
C SER A 86 -0.36 -25.06 0.65
N PRO A 87 -1.37 -25.41 -0.16
CA PRO A 87 -1.21 -26.44 -1.18
C PRO A 87 -0.05 -26.07 -2.09
N LYS A 88 0.78 -27.06 -2.42
CA LYS A 88 1.85 -26.86 -3.40
C LYS A 88 1.21 -26.64 -4.77
N LEU A 89 1.84 -25.79 -5.57
CA LEU A 89 1.49 -25.68 -6.99
C LEU A 89 1.77 -27.02 -7.67
N ASP A 90 0.97 -27.35 -8.67
CA ASP A 90 1.32 -28.41 -9.61
C ASP A 90 2.61 -28.05 -10.35
N ASN A 91 3.37 -29.06 -10.78
CA ASN A 91 4.65 -28.91 -11.46
C ASN A 91 4.52 -28.04 -12.72
N GLN A 92 3.43 -28.16 -13.48
CA GLN A 92 3.20 -27.33 -14.65
C GLN A 92 3.05 -25.86 -14.27
N THR A 93 2.14 -25.56 -13.33
CA THR A 93 1.91 -24.19 -12.84
C THR A 93 3.17 -23.61 -12.21
N HIS A 94 3.96 -24.41 -11.49
CA HIS A 94 5.22 -23.99 -10.89
C HIS A 94 6.22 -23.50 -11.96
N HIS A 95 6.39 -24.25 -13.06
CA HIS A 95 7.25 -23.83 -14.16
C HIS A 95 6.73 -22.57 -14.87
N GLU A 96 5.41 -22.46 -15.04
CA GLU A 96 4.78 -21.27 -15.64
C GLU A 96 5.00 -20.02 -14.78
N VAL A 97 4.84 -20.14 -13.46
CA VAL A 97 5.11 -19.08 -12.48
C VAL A 97 6.57 -18.61 -12.56
N ILE A 98 7.53 -19.54 -12.55
CA ILE A 98 8.96 -19.22 -12.66
C ILE A 98 9.25 -18.51 -13.99
N ARG A 99 8.72 -19.03 -15.10
CA ARG A 99 8.91 -18.45 -16.42
C ARG A 99 8.32 -17.04 -16.51
N TYR A 100 7.12 -16.84 -15.98
CA TYR A 100 6.47 -15.53 -15.89
C TYR A 100 7.30 -14.57 -15.04
N TRP A 101 7.80 -15.04 -13.89
CA TRP A 101 8.68 -14.25 -13.03
C TRP A 101 9.90 -13.77 -13.80
N HIS A 102 10.65 -14.66 -14.46
CA HIS A 102 11.86 -14.28 -15.21
C HIS A 102 11.59 -13.30 -16.36
N ARG A 103 10.48 -13.45 -17.09
CA ARG A 103 10.12 -12.52 -18.17
C ARG A 103 9.83 -11.11 -17.66
N ASN A 104 9.30 -10.99 -16.45
CA ASN A 104 8.86 -9.74 -15.85
C ASN A 104 9.90 -9.11 -14.91
N GLN A 105 11.19 -9.36 -15.14
CA GLN A 105 12.28 -8.71 -14.39
C GLN A 105 12.36 -7.19 -14.62
N GLY A 106 11.74 -6.66 -15.68
CA GLY A 106 11.76 -5.23 -16.01
C GLY A 106 10.82 -4.35 -15.18
N HIS A 107 10.08 -4.89 -14.22
CA HIS A 107 9.22 -4.08 -13.35
C HIS A 107 10.05 -3.19 -12.42
N PRO A 108 9.63 -1.92 -12.21
CA PRO A 108 10.39 -0.94 -11.44
C PRO A 108 10.44 -1.25 -9.94
N ASP A 109 9.46 -1.98 -9.41
CA ASP A 109 9.41 -2.38 -8.00
C ASP A 109 8.95 -3.83 -7.81
N HIS A 110 9.35 -4.44 -6.68
CA HIS A 110 9.00 -5.83 -6.35
C HIS A 110 7.52 -6.02 -6.02
N ILE A 111 6.87 -5.04 -5.37
CA ILE A 111 5.46 -5.07 -4.96
C ILE A 111 4.56 -5.23 -6.20
N SER A 112 4.69 -4.33 -7.18
CA SER A 112 4.01 -4.32 -8.46
C SER A 112 4.23 -5.61 -9.22
N ARG A 113 5.45 -6.15 -9.20
CA ARG A 113 5.77 -7.43 -9.84
C ARG A 113 5.06 -8.62 -9.20
N PHE A 114 5.01 -8.67 -7.86
CA PHE A 114 4.25 -9.70 -7.14
C PHE A 114 2.73 -9.53 -7.29
N LYS A 115 2.23 -8.29 -7.43
CA LYS A 115 0.83 -8.02 -7.77
C LYS A 115 0.48 -8.58 -9.14
N ALA A 116 1.25 -8.23 -10.17
CA ALA A 116 1.07 -8.72 -11.53
C ALA A 116 1.15 -10.26 -11.60
N LEU A 117 2.08 -10.87 -10.86
CA LEU A 117 2.14 -12.33 -10.73
C LEU A 117 0.85 -12.90 -10.14
N SER A 118 0.37 -12.34 -9.04
CA SER A 118 -0.83 -12.83 -8.38
C SER A 118 -2.12 -12.56 -9.18
N GLU A 119 -2.10 -11.61 -10.10
CA GLU A 119 -3.17 -11.38 -11.08
C GLU A 119 -3.11 -12.39 -12.24
N ALA A 120 -1.91 -12.76 -12.69
CA ALA A 120 -1.71 -13.78 -13.73
C ALA A 120 -2.09 -15.19 -13.26
N PHE A 121 -1.99 -15.46 -11.96
CA PHE A 121 -2.32 -16.76 -11.34
C PHE A 121 -3.35 -16.59 -10.21
N PRO A 122 -4.62 -16.28 -10.52
CA PRO A 122 -5.63 -15.96 -9.50
C PRO A 122 -6.02 -17.16 -8.63
N ASP A 123 -5.89 -18.38 -9.14
CA ASP A 123 -6.25 -19.62 -8.44
C ASP A 123 -5.16 -20.07 -7.45
N ALA A 124 -3.94 -19.53 -7.59
CA ALA A 124 -2.82 -19.85 -6.72
C ALA A 124 -2.84 -18.97 -5.47
N SER A 125 -2.61 -19.56 -4.29
CA SER A 125 -2.43 -18.76 -3.08
C SER A 125 -1.12 -17.95 -3.15
N PHE A 126 -1.11 -16.74 -2.58
CA PHE A 126 0.09 -15.92 -2.58
C PHE A 126 1.27 -16.62 -1.89
N ALA A 127 1.01 -17.37 -0.83
CA ALA A 127 2.03 -18.17 -0.15
C ALA A 127 2.65 -19.25 -1.06
N ALA A 128 1.86 -19.87 -1.95
CA ALA A 128 2.37 -20.84 -2.91
C ALA A 128 3.23 -20.17 -3.99
N LEU A 129 2.79 -19.02 -4.52
CA LEU A 129 3.56 -18.20 -5.48
C LEU A 129 4.89 -17.72 -4.88
N TRP A 130 4.85 -17.21 -3.65
CA TRP A 130 6.03 -16.80 -2.89
C TRP A 130 7.02 -17.95 -2.71
N SER A 131 6.51 -19.12 -2.30
CA SER A 131 7.34 -20.30 -2.10
C SER A 131 7.97 -20.81 -3.40
N ALA A 132 7.29 -20.71 -4.54
CA ALA A 132 7.83 -21.11 -5.84
C ALA A 132 9.04 -20.26 -6.23
N ILE A 133 8.91 -18.94 -6.10
CA ILE A 133 9.97 -17.97 -6.46
C ILE A 133 11.16 -18.05 -5.50
N ARG A 134 10.90 -18.16 -4.20
CA ARG A 134 11.98 -18.31 -3.21
C ARG A 134 12.64 -19.68 -3.24
N GLY A 135 11.88 -20.72 -3.58
CA GLY A 135 12.42 -22.07 -3.80
C GLY A 135 13.38 -22.13 -4.98
N SER A 136 13.08 -21.42 -6.08
CA SER A 136 13.95 -21.38 -7.27
C SER A 136 15.21 -20.51 -7.11
N ALA A 137 15.29 -19.67 -6.08
CA ALA A 137 16.48 -18.85 -5.82
C ALA A 137 17.57 -19.59 -5.03
N ASN A 138 17.23 -20.71 -4.39
CA ASN A 138 18.12 -21.54 -3.59
C ASN A 138 18.45 -22.90 -4.25
N ALA A 139 18.04 -23.10 -5.51
CA ALA A 139 18.33 -24.28 -6.33
C ALA A 139 19.28 -23.89 -7.47
#